data_AF-A0A9D9VHN8-F1
#
_entry.id   AF-A0A9D9VHN8-F1
#
_cell.length_a   1.000
_cell.length_b   1.000
_cell.length_c   1.000
_cell.angle_alpha   90.00
_cell.angle_beta   90.00
_cell.angle_gamma   90.00
#
_symmetry.space_group_name_H-M   'P 1'
#
loop_
_entity.id
_entity.type
_entity.pdbx_description
1 polymer ?
#
loop_
_entity_poly.entity_id
_entity_poly.type
_entity_poly.pdbx_seq_one_letter_code
_entity_poly.pdbx_strand_id
1 'polypeptide(L)' 'MKEKIKHLTEIINTLSAKSNDEVEALRIKYLSKKGEISELFNEFRTVSNDQKREVGQLLNKLRDDA' A
#
# COMPACT_ATOMS: atom_id res chain seq x y z
N MET A 1 -4.17 -7.50 -8.78
CA MET A 1 -3.84 -6.18 -8.20
C MET A 1 -4.85 -5.71 -7.14
N LYS A 2 -6.16 -5.64 -7.45
CA LYS A 2 -7.19 -5.24 -6.47
C LYS A 2 -7.18 -6.08 -5.19
N GLU A 3 -7.01 -7.40 -5.31
CA GLU A 3 -6.91 -8.30 -4.15
C GLU A 3 -5.67 -8.02 -3.30
N LYS A 4 -4.50 -7.81 -3.94
CA LYS A 4 -3.27 -7.42 -3.24
C LYS A 4 -3.48 -6.13 -2.43
N ILE A 5 -4.11 -5.12 -3.03
CA ILE A 5 -4.38 -3.84 -2.35
C ILE A 5 -5.30 -4.07 -1.14
N LYS A 6 -6.42 -4.77 -1.31
CA LYS A 6 -7.34 -5.08 -0.20
C LYS A 6 -6.64 -5.82 0.93
N HIS A 7 -5.84 -6.84 0.60
CA HIS A 7 -5.12 -7.62 1.60
C HIS A 7 -4.11 -6.76 2.37
N LEU A 8 -3.35 -5.90 1.66
CA LEU A 8 -2.45 -4.94 2.28
C LEU A 8 -3.20 -3.94 3.17
N THR A 9 -4.37 -3.45 2.74
CA THR A 9 -5.19 -2.55 3.55
C THR A 9 -5.66 -3.22 4.84
N GLU A 10 -6.04 -4.50 4.80
CA GLU A 10 -6.41 -5.25 6.01
C GLU A 10 -5.22 -5.46 6.94
N ILE A 11 -4.05 -5.80 6.39
CA ILE A 11 -2.82 -5.93 7.16
C ILE A 11 -2.48 -4.60 7.84
N ILE A 12 -2.48 -3.48 7.10
CA ILE A 12 -2.14 -2.16 7.65
C ILE A 12 -3.12 -1.72 8.74
N ASN A 13 -4.42 -1.95 8.55
CA ASN A 13 -5.42 -1.64 9.59
C ASN A 13 -5.29 -2.50 10.85
N THR A 14 -4.68 -3.68 10.75
CA THR A 14 -4.45 -4.58 11.90
C THR A 14 -3.07 -4.44 12.51
N LEU A 15 -2.13 -3.79 11.81
CA LEU A 15 -0.79 -3.51 12.28
C LEU A 15 -0.85 -2.47 13.40
N SER A 16 -0.31 -2.85 14.56
CA SER A 16 -0.11 -1.95 15.69
C SER A 16 1.35 -2.02 16.09
N ALA A 17 2.11 -0.96 15.79
CA ALA A 17 3.46 -0.82 16.30
C ALA A 17 3.42 -0.44 17.79
N LYS A 18 4.26 -1.08 18.60
CA LYS A 18 4.37 -0.83 20.05
C LYS A 18 5.61 -0.02 20.41
N SER A 19 6.51 0.20 19.46
CA SER A 19 7.75 0.95 19.64
C SER A 19 8.09 1.79 18.40
N ASN A 20 8.92 2.82 18.58
CA ASN A 20 9.40 3.64 17.46
C ASN A 20 10.19 2.83 16.43
N ASP A 21 10.92 1.79 16.87
CA ASP A 21 11.66 0.91 15.96
C ASP A 21 10.72 0.08 15.08
N GLU A 22 9.60 -0.40 15.64
CA GLU A 22 8.56 -1.08 14.86
C GLU A 22 7.87 -0.13 13.88
N VAL A 23 7.58 1.12 14.28
CA VAL A 23 7.02 2.14 13.38
C VAL A 23 7.95 2.35 12.18
N GLU A 24 9.25 2.54 12.41
CA GLU A 24 10.20 2.76 11.33
C GLU A 24 10.38 1.52 10.45
N ALA A 25 10.38 0.32 11.04
CA ALA A 25 10.43 -0.94 10.29
C ALA A 25 9.20 -1.09 9.37
N LEU A 26 7.99 -0.78 9.85
CA LEU A 26 6.77 -0.80 9.05
C LEU A 26 6.80 0.27 7.95
N ARG A 27 7.26 1.49 8.28
CA ARG A 27 7.44 2.57 7.30
C ARG A 27 8.40 2.17 6.19
N ILE A 28 9.52 1.52 6.54
CA ILE A 28 10.48 1.03 5.54
C ILE A 28 9.86 -0.08 4.69
N LYS A 29 9.14 -1.02 5.30
CA LYS A 29 8.54 -2.16 4.61
C LYS A 29 7.43 -1.74 3.62
N TYR A 30 6.57 -0.79 4.01
CA TYR A 30 5.39 -0.44 3.22
C TYR A 30 5.55 0.86 2.43
N LEU A 31 6.09 1.91 3.05
CA LEU A 31 6.16 3.27 2.50
C LEU A 31 7.52 3.66 1.90
N SER A 32 8.57 2.84 2.05
CA SER A 32 9.86 3.17 1.42
C SER A 32 9.75 3.16 -0.11
N LYS A 33 10.77 3.72 -0.78
CA LYS A 33 10.87 3.68 -2.25
C LYS A 33 10.84 2.27 -2.84
N LYS A 34 11.23 1.25 -2.05
CA LYS A 34 11.18 -0.17 -2.41
C LYS A 34 10.14 -0.93 -1.57
N GLY A 35 9.23 -0.21 -0.92
CA GLY A 35 8.19 -0.80 -0.10
C GLY A 35 7.02 -1.28 -0.95
N GLU A 36 6.20 -2.16 -0.36
CA GLU A 36 5.10 -2.82 -1.06
C GLU A 36 4.11 -1.83 -1.68
N ILE A 37 3.83 -0.69 -1.03
CA ILE A 37 2.92 0.35 -1.56
C ILE A 37 3.55 1.04 -2.77
N SER A 38 4.83 1.41 -2.70
CA SER A 38 5.56 1.99 -3.83
C SER A 38 5.63 1.05 -5.03
N GLU A 39 5.83 -0.25 -4.81
CA GLU A 39 5.80 -1.27 -5.87
C GLU A 39 4.42 -1.36 -6.51
N LEU A 40 3.34 -1.34 -5.72
CA LEU A 40 1.99 -1.29 -6.25
C LEU A 40 1.71 -0.03 -7.09
N PHE A 41 2.27 1.13 -6.74
CA PHE A 41 2.19 2.33 -7.58
C PHE A 41 2.96 2.21 -8.90
N ASN A 42 4.02 1.39 -8.94
CA ASN A 42 4.73 1.09 -10.18
C ASN A 42 3.92 0.10 -11.04
N GLU A 43 3.38 -0.96 -10.44
CA GLU A 43 2.44 -1.90 -11.09
C GLU A 43 1.20 -1.16 -11.61
N PHE A 44 0.73 -0.11 -10.92
CA PHE A 44 -0.43 0.69 -11.34
C PHE A 44 -0.27 1.28 -12.75
N ARG A 45 0.95 1.63 -13.15
CA ARG A 45 1.22 2.21 -14.47
C ARG A 45 0.88 1.25 -15.61
N THR A 46 0.89 -0.06 -15.35
CA THR A 46 0.63 -1.10 -16.35
C THR A 46 -0.84 -1.55 -16.38
N VAL A 47 -1.68 -1.08 -15.46
CA VAL A 47 -3.11 -1.40 -15.38
C VAL A 47 -3.87 -0.79 -16.55
N SER A 48 -4.88 -1.51 -17.07
CA SER A 48 -5.78 -1.05 -18.13
C SER A 48 -6.57 0.20 -17.70
N ASN A 49 -6.81 1.13 -18.64
CA ASN A 49 -7.46 2.42 -18.32
C ASN A 49 -8.82 2.28 -17.61
N ASP A 50 -9.59 1.24 -17.95
CA ASP A 50 -10.91 0.96 -17.34
C ASP A 50 -10.81 0.65 -15.85
N GLN A 51 -9.68 0.08 -15.42
CA GLN A 51 -9.42 -0.28 -14.03
C GLN A 51 -8.63 0.79 -13.27
N LYS A 52 -7.95 1.71 -13.96
CA LYS A 52 -7.09 2.73 -13.33
C LYS A 52 -7.86 3.61 -12.34
N ARG A 53 -9.10 3.97 -12.65
CA ARG A 53 -9.90 4.83 -11.76
C ARG A 53 -10.12 4.17 -10.39
N GLU A 54 -10.59 2.94 -10.39
CA GLU A 54 -10.91 2.20 -9.15
C GLU A 54 -9.62 1.79 -8.41
N VAL A 55 -8.64 1.24 -9.13
CA VAL A 55 -7.37 0.82 -8.54
C VAL A 55 -6.61 2.02 -7.96
N GLY A 56 -6.62 3.16 -8.64
CA GLY A 56 -5.98 4.39 -8.16
C GLY A 56 -6.61 4.92 -6.88
N GLN A 57 -7.94 4.87 -6.76
CA GLN A 57 -8.63 5.23 -5.52
C GLN A 57 -8.25 4.30 -4.37
N LEU A 58 -8.21 2.99 -4.61
CA LEU A 58 -7.82 2.01 -3.59
C LEU A 58 -6.35 2.19 -3.15
N LEU A 59 -5.44 2.48 -4.08
CA LEU A 59 -4.02 2.71 -3.77
C LEU A 59 -3.78 3.99 -2.98
N ASN A 60 -4.45 5.07 -3.34
CA ASN A 60 -4.34 6.32 -2.59
C ASN A 60 -4.86 6.13 -1.17
N LYS A 61 -5.99 5.44 -1.01
CA LYS A 61 -6.52 5.10 0.30
C LYS A 61 -5.55 4.23 1.11
N LEU A 62 -4.99 3.17 0.50
CA LEU A 62 -3.99 2.32 1.15
C LEU A 62 -2.77 3.13 1.64
N ARG A 63 -2.31 4.10 0.85
CA ARG A 63 -1.16 4.94 1.22
C ARG A 63 -1.49 5.91 2.34
N ASP A 64 -2.69 6.47 2.35
CA ASP A 64 -3.10 7.43 3.36
C ASP A 64 -3.45 6.74 4.70
N ASP A 65 -3.87 5.47 4.66
CA ASP A 65 -4.12 4.61 5.84
C ASP A 65 -2.82 4.00 6.44
N ALA A 66 -1.68 4.08 5.72
CA ALA A 66 -0.38 3.49 6.09
C ALA A 66 0.56 4.50 6.75
#